data_AF-B1N4W2-F1
#
_entry.id   AF-B1N4W2-F1
#
_cell.length_a   1.000
_cell.length_b   1.000
_cell.length_c   1.000
_cell.angle_alpha   90.00
_cell.angle_beta   90.00
_cell.angle_gamma   90.00
#
_symmetry.space_group_name_H-M   'P 1'
#
loop_
_entity.id
_entity.type
_entity.pdbx_description
1 polymer ?
#
loop_
_entity_poly.entity_id
_entity_poly.type
_entity_poly.pdbx_seq_one_letter_code
_entity_poly.pdbx_strand_id
1 'polypeptide(L)'
;MQLGYNEIMIVSKYFEDINDFINLEMGVKRFEGNMERFHFNPIPLNQYSRKLFPNIETFHIYNEKDEIFKDGKIFKYVIWYKVNYSRYLKEKNEMNELHSFGNECFSGCSSLKSINIPTSVIEIGFGCFEGCLSLTSINIPTSVITIGNWCF
;
A
#
# COMPACT_ATOMS: atom_id res chain seq x y z
N MET A 1 -7.63 30.38 17.15
CA MET A 1 -8.02 28.95 17.21
C MET A 1 -7.24 28.22 16.13
N GLN A 2 -6.10 27.63 16.48
CA GLN A 2 -5.33 26.77 15.58
C GLN A 2 -6.00 25.39 15.59
N LEU A 3 -6.67 25.06 14.49
CA LEU A 3 -7.16 23.71 14.25
C LEU A 3 -5.93 22.85 13.87
N GLY A 4 -5.68 21.76 14.59
CA GLY A 4 -4.52 20.88 14.43
C GLY A 4 -4.87 19.45 13.99
N TYR A 5 -4.26 19.00 12.88
CA TYR A 5 -4.18 17.62 12.32
C TYR A 5 -5.49 16.85 12.13
N ASN A 6 -6.28 16.65 13.18
CA ASN A 6 -7.47 15.81 13.18
C ASN A 6 -8.65 16.45 12.44
N GLU A 7 -8.78 17.78 12.45
CA GLU A 7 -10.02 18.40 11.98
C GLU A 7 -10.15 18.31 10.47
N ILE A 8 -9.05 18.36 9.72
CA ILE A 8 -9.13 18.22 8.27
C ILE A 8 -9.42 16.78 7.84
N MET A 9 -8.88 15.77 8.52
CA MET A 9 -9.25 14.37 8.27
C MET A 9 -10.72 14.12 8.61
N ILE A 10 -11.25 14.81 9.63
CA ILE A 10 -12.68 14.73 9.99
C ILE A 10 -13.54 15.47 8.96
N VAL A 11 -13.12 16.64 8.48
CA VAL A 11 -13.90 17.46 7.54
C VAL A 11 -13.85 16.87 6.13
N SER A 12 -12.72 16.28 5.72
CA SER A 12 -12.54 15.72 4.38
C SER A 12 -13.50 14.56 4.07
N LYS A 13 -14.12 13.95 5.08
CA LYS A 13 -15.18 12.94 4.88
C LYS A 13 -16.45 13.52 4.22
N TYR A 14 -16.58 14.85 4.22
CA TYR A 14 -17.67 15.57 3.57
C TYR A 14 -17.28 16.12 2.20
N PHE A 15 -16.05 15.88 1.74
CA PHE A 15 -15.62 16.30 0.41
C PHE A 15 -16.12 15.29 -0.61
N GLU A 16 -16.64 15.79 -1.72
CA GLU A 16 -17.23 14.97 -2.78
C GLU A 16 -16.18 14.59 -3.81
N ASP A 17 -15.29 15.53 -4.14
CA ASP A 17 -14.27 15.33 -5.15
C ASP A 17 -12.94 16.03 -4.84
N ILE A 18 -11.98 15.88 -5.75
CA ILE A 18 -10.62 16.41 -5.60
C ILE A 18 -10.57 17.94 -5.57
N ASN A 19 -11.53 18.62 -6.21
CA ASN A 19 -11.57 20.08 -6.24
C ASN A 19 -11.85 20.66 -4.86
N ASP A 20 -12.58 19.97 -3.99
CA ASP A 20 -12.79 20.41 -2.61
C ASP A 20 -11.45 20.50 -1.86
N PHE A 21 -10.57 19.52 -2.05
CA PHE A 21 -9.21 19.54 -1.48
C PHE A 21 -8.37 20.68 -2.08
N ILE A 22 -8.36 20.80 -3.41
CA ILE A 22 -7.58 21.84 -4.12
C ILE A 22 -8.04 23.24 -3.68
N ASN A 23 -9.35 23.49 -3.68
CA ASN A 23 -9.93 24.77 -3.29
C ASN A 23 -9.61 25.11 -1.83
N LEU A 24 -9.61 24.10 -0.94
CA LEU A 24 -9.24 24.31 0.46
C LEU A 24 -7.77 24.73 0.61
N GLU A 25 -6.85 24.00 -0.01
CA GLU A 25 -5.41 24.31 0.11
C GLU A 25 -5.08 25.66 -0.55
N MET A 26 -5.68 25.96 -1.71
CA MET A 26 -5.52 27.25 -2.38
C MET A 26 -6.15 28.41 -1.60
N GLY A 27 -7.32 28.20 -1.02
CA GLY A 27 -8.08 29.23 -0.32
C GLY A 27 -7.58 29.52 1.09
N VAL A 28 -6.90 28.57 1.72
CA VAL A 28 -6.49 28.67 3.13
C VAL A 28 -5.07 28.14 3.31
N LYS A 29 -4.08 29.03 3.24
CA LYS A 29 -2.63 28.73 3.34
C LYS A 29 -2.23 27.78 4.47
N ARG A 30 -2.95 27.79 5.61
CA ARG A 30 -2.63 26.88 6.74
C ARG A 30 -2.81 25.38 6.39
N PHE A 31 -3.57 25.08 5.34
CA PHE A 31 -3.84 23.72 4.86
C PHE A 31 -3.00 23.36 3.63
N GLU A 32 -2.04 24.18 3.23
CA GLU A 32 -1.11 23.86 2.15
C GLU A 32 -0.33 22.57 2.46
N GLY A 33 -0.23 21.67 1.48
CA GLY A 33 0.47 20.39 1.60
C GLY A 33 -0.25 19.37 2.49
N ASN A 34 -1.53 19.59 2.78
CA ASN A 34 -2.29 18.71 3.66
C ASN A 34 -2.62 17.37 3.01
N MET A 35 -2.75 17.30 1.68
CA MET A 35 -2.94 16.04 0.94
C MET A 35 -1.81 15.03 1.17
N GLU A 36 -0.58 15.50 1.44
CA GLU A 36 0.56 14.62 1.77
C GLU A 36 0.38 13.86 3.09
N ARG A 37 -0.53 14.31 3.96
CA ARG A 37 -0.76 13.72 5.28
C ARG A 37 -1.69 12.52 5.26
N PHE A 38 -2.36 12.27 4.14
CA PHE A 38 -3.27 11.15 4.00
C PHE A 38 -2.50 9.86 3.67
N HIS A 39 -2.64 8.87 4.55
CA HIS A 39 -2.17 7.51 4.32
C HIS A 39 -3.27 6.60 3.72
N PHE A 40 -4.48 7.12 3.57
CA PHE A 40 -5.57 6.48 2.84
C PHE A 40 -6.30 7.48 1.95
N ASN A 41 -6.86 7.02 0.83
CA ASN A 41 -7.64 7.92 -0.02
C ASN A 41 -8.97 8.29 0.66
N PRO A 42 -9.26 9.59 0.84
CA PRO A 42 -10.50 10.04 1.46
C PRO A 42 -11.70 9.97 0.51
N ILE A 43 -11.44 9.92 -0.81
CA ILE A 43 -12.40 9.87 -1.91
C ILE A 43 -11.94 8.83 -2.95
N PRO A 44 -12.81 8.39 -3.88
CA PRO A 44 -12.37 7.64 -5.07
C PRO A 44 -11.31 8.44 -5.85
N LEU A 45 -10.24 7.76 -6.26
CA LEU A 45 -9.13 8.39 -7.00
C LEU A 45 -9.06 7.89 -8.43
N ASN A 46 -8.53 8.76 -9.29
CA ASN A 46 -8.13 8.43 -10.65
C ASN A 46 -6.64 8.79 -10.86
N GLN A 47 -6.08 8.49 -12.03
CA GLN A 47 -4.67 8.81 -12.36
C GLN A 47 -4.25 10.26 -12.08
N TYR A 48 -5.16 11.23 -12.19
CA TYR A 48 -4.86 12.64 -11.90
C TYR A 48 -4.85 12.88 -10.39
N SER A 49 -5.95 12.59 -9.69
CA SER A 49 -6.08 12.88 -8.26
C SER A 49 -5.12 12.06 -7.41
N ARG A 50 -4.77 10.83 -7.84
CA ARG A 50 -3.79 9.97 -7.16
C ARG A 50 -2.41 10.61 -7.00
N LYS A 51 -1.99 11.47 -7.94
CA LYS A 51 -0.70 12.16 -7.90
C LYS A 51 -0.63 13.22 -6.79
N LEU A 52 -1.78 13.75 -6.39
CA LEU A 52 -1.88 14.79 -5.36
C LEU A 52 -1.77 14.22 -3.93
N PHE A 53 -1.97 12.91 -3.77
CA PHE A 53 -1.84 12.21 -2.49
C PHE A 53 -0.62 11.28 -2.50
N PRO A 54 0.61 11.79 -2.32
CA PRO A 54 1.83 11.02 -2.53
C PRO A 54 2.01 9.85 -1.56
N ASN A 55 1.49 9.96 -0.33
CA ASN A 55 1.75 9.04 0.77
C ASN A 55 0.62 8.03 1.02
N ILE A 56 -0.26 7.80 0.03
CA ILE A 56 -1.28 6.76 0.14
C ILE A 56 -0.66 5.38 0.16
N GLU A 57 -1.09 4.64 1.18
CA GLU A 57 -0.56 3.35 1.60
C GLU A 57 -1.70 2.33 1.78
N THR A 58 -2.85 2.79 2.28
CA THR A 58 -4.11 2.05 2.35
C THR A 58 -5.09 2.57 1.31
N PHE A 59 -5.59 1.72 0.43
CA PHE A 59 -6.51 2.12 -0.63
C PHE A 59 -7.93 1.65 -0.35
N HIS A 60 -8.83 2.60 -0.16
CA HIS A 60 -10.27 2.41 -0.03
C HIS A 60 -10.93 2.35 -1.40
N ILE A 61 -11.67 1.28 -1.65
CA ILE A 61 -12.48 1.10 -2.85
C ILE A 61 -13.95 1.30 -2.45
N TYR A 62 -14.56 2.36 -2.95
CA TYR A 62 -15.92 2.79 -2.62
C TYR A 62 -16.96 2.35 -3.66
N ASN A 63 -16.52 1.97 -4.86
CA ASN A 63 -17.36 1.42 -5.93
C ASN A 63 -16.62 0.30 -6.68
N GLU A 64 -17.37 -0.66 -7.25
CA GLU A 64 -16.80 -1.72 -8.08
C GLU A 64 -16.07 -1.21 -9.34
N LYS A 65 -16.36 0.02 -9.77
CA LYS A 65 -15.77 0.67 -10.95
C LYS A 65 -14.63 1.64 -10.61
N ASP A 66 -14.30 1.79 -9.33
CA ASP A 66 -13.19 2.65 -8.92
C ASP A 66 -11.88 2.14 -9.53
N GLU A 67 -11.00 3.07 -9.90
CA GLU A 67 -9.70 2.73 -10.45
C GLU A 67 -8.83 2.06 -9.39
N ILE A 68 -8.19 0.94 -9.76
CA ILE A 68 -7.27 0.19 -8.88
C ILE A 68 -5.85 0.40 -9.38
N PHE A 69 -4.99 0.92 -8.49
CA PHE A 69 -3.58 1.18 -8.79
C PHE A 69 -2.73 -0.04 -8.37
N LYS A 70 -1.87 -0.51 -9.28
CA LYS A 70 -0.94 -1.63 -9.07
C LYS A 70 0.52 -1.16 -9.21
N ASP A 71 0.84 -0.08 -8.50
CA ASP A 71 2.16 0.58 -8.56
C ASP A 71 3.12 0.11 -7.47
N GLY A 72 2.72 -0.86 -6.64
CA GLY A 72 3.51 -1.37 -5.52
C GLY A 72 3.58 -0.43 -4.31
N LYS A 73 2.94 0.75 -4.35
CA LYS A 73 2.91 1.70 -3.23
C LYS A 73 1.80 1.40 -2.22
N ILE A 74 0.73 0.76 -2.68
CA ILE A 74 -0.41 0.37 -1.85
C ILE A 74 -0.14 -1.00 -1.26
N PHE A 75 -0.09 -1.07 0.08
CA PHE A 75 0.12 -2.33 0.79
C PHE A 75 -1.15 -2.88 1.44
N LYS A 76 -2.25 -2.12 1.45
CA LYS A 76 -3.53 -2.55 2.01
C LYS A 76 -4.69 -2.05 1.16
N TYR A 77 -5.66 -2.94 0.88
CA TYR A 77 -6.93 -2.57 0.27
C TYR A 77 -8.07 -2.75 1.27
N VAL A 78 -9.02 -1.80 1.30
CA VAL A 78 -10.26 -1.89 2.10
C VAL A 78 -11.45 -1.68 1.17
N ILE A 79 -12.34 -2.67 1.13
CA ILE A 79 -13.52 -2.66 0.28
C ILE A 79 -14.71 -2.14 1.08
N TRP A 80 -15.26 -0.99 0.69
CA TRP A 80 -16.40 -0.34 1.37
C TRP A 80 -17.74 -0.57 0.65
N TYR A 81 -17.72 -1.02 -0.61
CA TYR A 81 -18.93 -1.33 -1.35
C TYR A 81 -19.41 -2.76 -1.12
N LYS A 82 -20.68 -3.00 -1.43
CA LYS A 82 -21.29 -4.32 -1.31
C LYS A 82 -20.69 -5.27 -2.35
N VAL A 83 -20.18 -6.41 -1.90
CA VAL A 83 -19.73 -7.52 -2.74
C VAL A 83 -20.54 -8.77 -2.44
N ASN A 84 -20.75 -9.63 -3.45
CA ASN A 84 -21.33 -10.95 -3.21
C ASN A 84 -20.34 -11.82 -2.43
N TYR A 85 -20.85 -12.67 -1.53
CA TYR A 85 -20.03 -13.56 -0.71
C TYR A 85 -19.12 -14.49 -1.53
N SER A 86 -19.60 -14.98 -2.68
CA SER A 86 -18.79 -15.85 -3.56
C SER A 86 -17.58 -15.11 -4.13
N ARG A 87 -17.74 -13.84 -4.50
CA ARG A 87 -16.65 -12.96 -4.97
C ARG A 87 -15.62 -12.72 -3.86
N TYR A 88 -16.08 -12.39 -2.65
CA TYR A 88 -15.21 -12.19 -1.49
C TYR A 88 -14.31 -13.41 -1.22
N LEU A 89 -14.87 -14.63 -1.26
CA LEU A 89 -14.08 -15.84 -1.02
C LEU A 89 -12.99 -16.04 -2.08
N LYS A 90 -13.31 -15.78 -3.35
CA LYS A 90 -12.34 -15.87 -4.45
C LYS A 90 -11.21 -14.85 -4.27
N GLU A 91 -11.55 -13.58 -4.09
CA GLU A 91 -10.57 -12.49 -3.93
C GLU A 91 -9.70 -12.68 -2.67
N LYS A 92 -10.28 -13.18 -1.58
CA LYS A 92 -9.52 -13.50 -0.36
C LYS A 92 -8.48 -14.60 -0.60
N ASN A 93 -8.81 -15.62 -1.38
CA ASN A 93 -7.86 -16.68 -1.68
C ASN A 93 -6.72 -16.19 -2.58
N GLU A 94 -6.99 -15.24 -3.50
CA GLU A 94 -5.99 -14.61 -4.37
C GLU A 94 -5.13 -13.57 -3.60
N MET A 95 -5.71 -12.75 -2.73
CA MET A 95 -4.98 -11.75 -1.93
C MET A 95 -4.16 -12.34 -0.77
N ASN A 96 -4.42 -13.59 -0.39
CA ASN A 96 -3.58 -14.32 0.56
C ASN A 96 -2.22 -14.73 -0.03
N GLU A 97 -1.87 -14.33 -1.26
CA GLU A 97 -0.53 -14.54 -1.84
C GLU A 97 0.61 -13.79 -1.11
N LEU A 98 0.35 -13.10 0.01
CA LEU A 98 1.38 -12.75 1.00
C LEU A 98 1.87 -13.97 1.83
N HIS A 99 1.70 -15.16 1.25
CA HIS A 99 2.38 -16.40 1.55
C HIS A 99 3.70 -16.55 0.78
N SER A 100 4.06 -15.63 -0.13
CA SER A 100 5.35 -15.74 -0.81
C SER A 100 6.05 -14.40 -1.02
N PHE A 101 7.38 -14.44 -1.01
CA PHE A 101 8.18 -13.41 -1.65
C PHE A 101 8.34 -13.79 -3.11
N GLY A 102 8.01 -12.86 -4.01
CA GLY A 102 8.13 -13.08 -5.45
C GLY A 102 9.58 -13.27 -5.91
N ASN A 103 9.76 -13.71 -7.14
CA ASN A 103 11.07 -13.82 -7.77
C ASN A 103 11.75 -12.44 -7.81
N GLU A 104 13.05 -12.40 -7.49
CA GLU A 104 13.93 -11.24 -7.55
C GLU A 104 13.46 -10.02 -6.72
N CYS A 105 12.55 -10.19 -5.76
CA CYS A 105 11.87 -9.04 -5.15
C CYS A 105 12.79 -8.10 -4.33
N PHE A 106 13.95 -8.59 -3.87
CA PHE A 106 15.03 -7.79 -3.28
C PHE A 106 16.36 -7.92 -4.06
N SER A 107 16.34 -8.42 -5.31
CA SER A 107 17.57 -8.56 -6.10
C SER A 107 18.28 -7.22 -6.27
N GLY A 108 19.60 -7.21 -6.08
CA GLY A 108 20.45 -6.02 -6.18
C GLY A 108 20.30 -5.00 -5.04
N CYS A 109 19.55 -5.30 -3.97
CA CYS A 109 19.39 -4.40 -2.84
C CYS A 109 20.66 -4.34 -1.96
N SER A 110 21.73 -3.77 -2.51
CA SER A 110 23.06 -3.70 -1.88
C SER A 110 23.10 -2.97 -0.53
N SER A 111 22.11 -2.12 -0.23
CA SER A 111 21.95 -1.41 1.05
C SER A 111 21.10 -2.15 2.09
N LEU A 112 20.45 -3.26 1.74
CA LEU A 112 19.59 -4.02 2.65
C LEU A 112 20.45 -4.72 3.71
N LYS A 113 20.39 -4.24 4.96
CA LYS A 113 21.19 -4.80 6.08
C LYS A 113 20.48 -5.91 6.85
N SER A 114 19.15 -5.85 6.90
CA SER A 114 18.32 -6.77 7.66
C SER A 114 16.91 -6.80 7.08
N ILE A 115 16.27 -7.96 7.17
CA ILE A 115 14.86 -8.13 6.82
C ILE A 115 14.20 -9.06 7.84
N ASN A 116 12.99 -8.71 8.26
CA ASN A 116 12.15 -9.58 9.08
C ASN A 116 11.13 -10.26 8.15
N ILE A 117 11.28 -11.57 7.93
CA ILE A 117 10.33 -12.34 7.14
C ILE A 117 9.10 -12.65 8.02
N PRO A 118 7.88 -12.26 7.62
CA PRO A 118 6.67 -12.58 8.37
C PRO A 118 6.43 -14.09 8.48
N THR A 119 5.87 -14.55 9.60
CA THR A 119 5.49 -15.97 9.81
C THR A 119 4.36 -16.43 8.91
N SER A 120 3.73 -15.53 8.14
CA SER A 120 2.75 -15.90 7.11
C SER A 120 3.42 -16.36 5.81
N VAL A 121 4.71 -16.10 5.60
CA VAL A 121 5.43 -16.47 4.37
C VAL A 121 5.74 -17.97 4.37
N ILE A 122 5.37 -18.61 3.27
CA ILE A 122 5.49 -20.04 2.95
C ILE A 122 6.54 -20.25 1.84
N GLU A 123 6.75 -19.28 0.95
CA GLU A 123 7.68 -19.40 -0.17
C GLU A 123 8.55 -18.15 -0.32
N ILE A 124 9.82 -18.34 -0.70
CA ILE A 124 10.73 -17.26 -1.10
C ILE A 124 11.16 -17.55 -2.53
N GLY A 125 10.91 -16.63 -3.46
CA GLY A 125 11.09 -16.85 -4.90
C GLY A 125 12.56 -16.96 -5.36
N PHE A 126 12.72 -17.28 -6.64
CA PHE A 126 14.02 -17.32 -7.33
C PHE A 126 14.75 -15.98 -7.22
N GLY A 127 16.06 -15.97 -6.94
CA GLY A 127 16.85 -14.73 -6.97
C GLY A 127 16.47 -13.69 -5.91
N CYS A 128 15.63 -14.05 -4.92
CA CYS A 128 14.93 -13.07 -4.08
C CYS A 128 15.86 -12.06 -3.40
N PHE A 129 17.02 -12.48 -2.89
CA PHE A 129 18.05 -11.64 -2.27
C PHE A 129 19.37 -11.64 -3.04
N GLU A 130 19.37 -12.06 -4.32
CA GLU A 130 20.58 -12.08 -5.14
C GLU A 130 21.24 -10.70 -5.17
N GLY A 131 22.53 -10.60 -4.88
CA GLY A 131 23.25 -9.32 -4.88
C GLY A 131 22.92 -8.37 -3.71
N CYS A 132 22.27 -8.85 -2.65
CA CYS A 132 22.09 -8.11 -1.39
C CYS A 132 23.40 -8.03 -0.57
N LEU A 133 24.38 -7.26 -1.03
CA LEU A 133 25.74 -7.24 -0.49
C LEU A 133 25.86 -6.86 1.00
N SER A 134 24.93 -6.06 1.55
CA SER A 134 24.92 -5.68 2.97
C SER A 134 24.13 -6.63 3.87
N LEU A 135 23.42 -7.62 3.31
CA LEU A 135 22.58 -8.54 4.08
C LEU A 135 23.45 -9.66 4.65
N THR A 136 23.90 -9.48 5.88
CA THR A 136 24.84 -10.41 6.54
C THR A 136 24.15 -11.56 7.27
N SER A 137 22.88 -11.40 7.61
CA SER A 137 22.08 -12.41 8.29
C SER A 137 20.62 -12.27 7.93
N ILE A 138 19.92 -13.40 7.79
CA ILE A 138 18.48 -13.45 7.58
C ILE A 138 17.89 -14.55 8.45
N ASN A 139 16.81 -14.22 9.17
CA ASN A 139 16.07 -15.19 9.97
C ASN A 139 14.93 -15.75 9.10
N ILE A 140 15.06 -16.99 8.66
CA ILE A 140 14.01 -17.69 7.90
C ILE A 140 13.02 -18.31 8.91
N PRO A 141 11.74 -17.89 8.94
CA PRO A 141 10.75 -18.47 9.84
C PRO A 141 10.42 -19.91 9.42
N THR A 142 10.03 -20.73 10.38
CA THR A 142 9.69 -22.14 10.17
C THR A 142 8.45 -22.36 9.28
N SER A 143 7.72 -21.29 8.97
CA SER A 143 6.60 -21.30 8.03
C SER A 143 7.05 -21.43 6.57
N VAL A 144 8.30 -21.09 6.24
CA VAL A 144 8.83 -21.17 4.87
C VAL A 144 9.09 -22.61 4.52
N ILE A 145 8.41 -23.09 3.49
CA ILE A 145 8.47 -24.44 2.94
C ILE A 145 9.34 -24.46 1.67
N THR A 146 9.30 -23.38 0.88
CA THR A 146 9.98 -23.30 -0.42
C THR A 146 10.95 -22.13 -0.48
N ILE A 147 12.16 -22.37 -0.96
CA ILE A 147 13.16 -21.34 -1.26
C ILE A 147 13.61 -21.55 -2.72
N GLY A 148 13.46 -20.52 -3.54
CA GLY A 148 13.78 -20.53 -4.95
C GLY A 148 15.29 -20.60 -5.18
N ASN A 149 15.68 -21.04 -6.38
CA ASN A 149 17.10 -21.11 -6.73
C ASN A 149 17.71 -19.70 -6.72
N TRP A 150 19.01 -19.59 -6.42
CA TRP A 150 19.75 -18.32 -6.38
C TRP A 150 19.18 -17.29 -5.40
N CYS A 151 18.38 -17.72 -4.41
CA CYS A 151 17.70 -16.84 -3.48
C CYS A 151 18.63 -15.94 -2.64
N PHE A 152 19.88 -16.35 -2.35
CA PHE A 152 20.82 -15.60 -1.52
C PHE A 152 22.13 -15.35 -2.26
#